data_AF-A0A9Q9YTC3-F1
#
_entry.id   AF-A0A9Q9YTC3-F1
#
_cell.length_a   1.000
_cell.length_b   1.000
_cell.length_c   1.000
_cell.angle_alpha   90.00
_cell.angle_beta   90.00
_cell.angle_gamma   90.00
#
_symmetry.space_group_name_H-M   'P 1'
#
loop_
_entity.id
_entity.type
_entity.pdbx_description
1 polymer ?
#
loop_
_entity_poly.entity_id
_entity_poly.type
_entity_poly.pdbx_seq_one_letter_code
_entity_poly.pdbx_strand_id
1 'polypeptide(L)'
;MAAPMASGLWFGLVLTVATVWCAEVEERLVNYLLSPERYNKLIRPAVNKSQQVTIAIQVSLAQLISVNEREQIMTTNCWLTQVWNDYRLMWDPEEYEGIRKVRLPSRHIWLPDIVLYNNADGTYEVSFYSNAVVSNNGEVAWLPPAIYKSACKIEVRDFPFDQQNCTLKFRSWTYDHTEIDLILLSDFASRDDFKPSGEWDIVSLPGRKNEDPNDATYLDITYDFIIRRKPLFYTINLIIPCVLITSLAILVFYLPSDCGEKMTLCISVLLALTVFLLLISKIVPPTSLAVPLIGKYLMFTMVLVTFSIVTSVCVLNVHHRSPSTHTMPKWVKYYFVFRLPAFLFMRRPGESNKFRRKHQQCSSSDLPAKSEADETDSTFFVNEDAKHIGWRPGELQENTEFRKRMAVKCSVDTEEAVKGVRYIADKLKNEDDDEGIIEDWKYVAMVIDRLFLWIFVLVCVVGTVGLFMQPLFKSYNTPATDDL
;
A
#
# COMPACT_ATOMS: atom_id res chain seq x y z
N MET A 1 6.35 58.99 -75.49
CA MET A 1 6.39 57.71 -74.75
C MET A 1 5.16 57.66 -73.87
N ALA A 2 4.10 56.98 -74.32
CA ALA A 2 2.88 56.77 -73.54
C ALA A 2 2.55 55.28 -73.65
N ALA A 3 2.68 54.55 -72.55
CA ALA A 3 2.38 53.14 -72.43
C ALA A 3 0.91 52.95 -71.99
N PRO A 4 0.21 51.89 -72.44
CA PRO A 4 -1.19 51.69 -72.07
C PRO A 4 -1.31 50.94 -70.73
N MET A 5 -1.87 51.60 -69.71
CA MET A 5 -2.43 50.95 -68.52
C MET A 5 -3.90 50.59 -68.81
N ALA A 6 -4.18 49.38 -69.29
CA ALA A 6 -5.58 48.93 -69.48
C ALA A 6 -5.82 47.43 -69.27
N SER A 7 -4.84 46.63 -68.83
CA SER A 7 -4.97 45.18 -68.66
C SER A 7 -5.18 44.69 -67.22
N GLY A 8 -5.03 45.56 -66.21
CA GLY A 8 -5.08 45.16 -64.79
C GLY A 8 -6.49 45.12 -64.15
N LEU A 9 -7.46 45.84 -64.70
CA LEU A 9 -8.81 45.96 -64.11
C LEU A 9 -9.74 44.78 -64.46
N TRP A 10 -9.51 44.11 -65.59
CA TRP A 10 -10.31 42.95 -66.00
C TRP A 10 -9.98 41.69 -65.17
N PHE A 11 -8.71 41.49 -64.79
CA PHE A 11 -8.31 40.34 -63.98
C PHE A 11 -8.85 40.40 -62.54
N GLY A 12 -8.92 41.59 -61.94
CA GLY A 12 -9.49 41.78 -60.60
C GLY A 12 -11.00 41.55 -60.54
N LEU A 13 -11.73 41.91 -61.60
CA LEU A 13 -13.19 41.77 -61.68
C LEU A 13 -13.61 40.32 -62.00
N VAL A 14 -12.81 39.60 -62.79
CA VAL A 14 -13.02 38.15 -63.03
C VAL A 14 -12.72 37.33 -61.78
N LEU A 15 -11.69 37.69 -60.99
CA LEU A 15 -11.39 37.02 -59.73
C LEU A 15 -12.49 37.24 -58.67
N THR A 16 -13.04 38.45 -58.58
CA THR A 16 -14.11 38.74 -57.61
C THR A 16 -15.46 38.13 -58.01
N VAL A 17 -15.80 38.08 -59.29
CA VAL A 17 -17.02 37.42 -59.78
C VAL A 17 -16.94 35.90 -59.58
N ALA A 18 -15.77 35.28 -59.81
CA ALA A 18 -15.59 33.84 -59.54
C ALA A 18 -15.73 33.49 -58.06
N THR A 19 -15.30 34.37 -57.14
CA THR A 19 -15.45 34.14 -55.70
C THR A 19 -16.88 34.34 -55.19
N VAL A 20 -17.71 35.14 -55.87
CA VAL A 20 -19.11 35.37 -55.47
C VAL A 20 -20.03 34.23 -55.93
N TRP A 21 -19.79 33.65 -57.10
CA TRP A 21 -20.60 32.51 -57.60
C TRP A 21 -20.41 31.21 -56.81
N CYS A 22 -19.18 30.93 -56.34
CA CYS A 22 -18.90 29.67 -55.65
C CYS A 22 -19.65 29.52 -54.31
N ALA A 23 -19.97 30.62 -53.62
CA ALA A 23 -20.74 30.61 -52.37
C ALA A 23 -22.26 30.44 -52.60
N GLU A 24 -22.78 30.92 -53.72
CA GLU A 24 -24.20 30.84 -54.09
C GLU A 24 -24.62 29.40 -54.47
N VAL A 25 -23.69 28.61 -55.05
CA VAL A 25 -23.96 27.23 -55.48
C VAL A 25 -24.08 26.27 -54.28
N GLU A 26 -23.21 26.40 -53.28
CA GLU A 26 -23.29 25.58 -52.06
C GLU A 26 -24.55 25.92 -51.25
N GLU A 27 -24.90 27.21 -51.15
CA GLU A 27 -26.16 27.65 -50.54
C GLU A 27 -27.39 27.07 -51.27
N ARG A 28 -27.39 27.13 -52.62
CA ARG A 28 -28.44 26.52 -53.45
C ARG A 28 -28.56 25.01 -53.22
N LEU A 29 -27.43 24.31 -53.11
CA LEU A 29 -27.40 22.88 -52.81
C LEU A 29 -27.97 22.58 -51.42
N VAL A 30 -27.55 23.30 -50.39
CA VAL A 30 -28.03 23.12 -49.01
C VAL A 30 -29.53 23.37 -48.92
N ASN A 31 -30.03 24.44 -49.56
CA ASN A 31 -31.46 24.75 -49.60
C ASN A 31 -32.28 23.67 -50.33
N TYR A 32 -31.72 23.10 -51.40
CA TYR A 32 -32.34 21.97 -52.11
C TYR A 32 -32.38 20.71 -51.25
N LEU A 33 -31.27 20.33 -50.61
CA LEU A 33 -31.15 19.13 -49.79
C LEU A 33 -32.01 19.19 -48.53
N LEU A 34 -32.03 20.33 -47.82
CA LEU A 34 -32.73 20.51 -46.55
C LEU A 34 -34.11 21.17 -46.71
N SER A 35 -34.64 21.21 -47.94
CA SER A 35 -35.98 21.73 -48.21
C SER A 35 -37.03 20.98 -47.35
N PRO A 36 -37.96 21.69 -46.68
CA PRO A 36 -38.96 21.07 -45.79
C PRO A 36 -39.87 20.05 -46.51
N GLU A 37 -40.04 20.19 -47.82
CA GLU A 37 -40.83 19.28 -48.65
C GLU A 37 -40.12 17.94 -48.90
N ARG A 38 -38.78 17.91 -48.86
CA ARG A 38 -37.96 16.74 -49.17
C ARG A 38 -37.37 16.06 -47.95
N TYR A 39 -36.96 16.83 -46.94
CA TYR A 39 -36.18 16.32 -45.82
C TYR A 39 -36.91 16.46 -44.48
N ASN A 40 -37.20 15.30 -43.87
CA ASN A 40 -37.69 15.24 -42.50
C ASN A 40 -36.70 14.46 -41.63
N LYS A 41 -36.03 15.19 -40.73
CA LYS A 41 -35.00 14.64 -39.82
C LYS A 41 -35.52 13.66 -38.78
N LEU A 42 -36.83 13.60 -38.54
CA LEU A 42 -37.42 12.67 -37.55
C LEU A 42 -37.58 11.26 -38.11
N ILE A 43 -37.45 11.09 -39.43
CA ILE A 43 -37.67 9.83 -40.12
C ILE A 43 -36.30 9.23 -40.49
N ARG A 44 -36.09 7.97 -40.09
CA ARG A 44 -34.87 7.23 -40.41
C ARG A 44 -34.69 7.04 -41.93
N PRO A 45 -33.46 7.08 -42.46
CA PRO A 45 -33.18 7.03 -43.89
C PRO A 45 -33.27 5.60 -44.46
N ALA A 46 -34.45 5.00 -44.39
CA ALA A 46 -34.74 3.71 -45.00
C ALA A 46 -35.67 3.88 -46.21
N VAL A 47 -35.39 3.17 -47.30
CA VAL A 47 -36.25 3.19 -48.50
C VAL A 47 -37.52 2.38 -48.23
N ASN A 48 -37.36 1.23 -47.58
CA ASN A 48 -38.44 0.35 -47.18
C ASN A 48 -38.53 0.24 -45.65
N LYS A 49 -39.74 -0.02 -45.13
CA LYS A 49 -39.95 -0.21 -43.67
C LYS A 49 -39.14 -1.37 -43.10
N SER A 50 -38.91 -2.43 -43.86
CA SER A 50 -38.14 -3.61 -43.44
C SER A 50 -36.63 -3.47 -43.62
N GLN A 51 -36.16 -2.38 -44.24
CA GLN A 51 -34.73 -2.18 -44.47
C GLN A 51 -34.07 -1.67 -43.18
N GLN A 52 -32.99 -2.33 -42.77
CA GLN A 52 -32.14 -1.86 -41.68
C GLN A 52 -31.19 -0.76 -42.18
N VAL A 53 -30.96 0.25 -41.35
CA VAL A 53 -29.94 1.27 -41.60
C VAL A 53 -28.64 0.80 -40.97
N THR A 54 -27.63 0.51 -41.80
CA THR A 54 -26.31 0.12 -41.31
C THR A 54 -25.50 1.36 -40.92
N ILE A 55 -24.95 1.35 -39.71
CA ILE A 55 -24.15 2.43 -39.16
C ILE A 55 -22.80 1.86 -38.76
N ALA A 56 -21.75 2.37 -39.39
CA ALA A 56 -20.39 1.99 -39.10
C ALA A 56 -19.82 2.90 -38.00
N ILE A 57 -19.32 2.29 -36.93
CA ILE A 57 -18.82 2.99 -35.75
C ILE A 57 -17.34 2.69 -35.55
N GLN A 58 -16.57 3.73 -35.23
CA GLN A 58 -15.20 3.64 -34.76
C GLN A 58 -14.98 4.54 -33.55
N VAL A 59 -14.28 4.03 -32.54
CA VAL A 59 -13.81 4.87 -31.44
C VAL A 59 -12.33 5.18 -31.65
N SER A 60 -11.99 6.46 -31.60
CA SER A 60 -10.61 6.93 -31.53
C SER A 60 -10.34 7.53 -30.17
N LEU A 61 -9.36 6.99 -29.45
CA LEU A 61 -9.01 7.44 -28.11
C LEU A 61 -8.01 8.60 -28.18
N ALA A 62 -8.41 9.78 -27.72
CA ALA A 62 -7.50 10.92 -27.62
C ALA A 62 -6.73 10.92 -26.29
N GLN A 63 -7.43 10.68 -25.17
CA GLN A 63 -6.79 10.70 -23.84
C GLN A 63 -7.60 9.89 -22.81
N LEU A 64 -6.91 9.10 -22.00
CA LEU A 64 -7.45 8.58 -20.74
C LEU A 64 -7.24 9.65 -19.65
N ILE A 65 -8.33 10.33 -19.24
CA ILE A 65 -8.26 11.49 -18.33
C ILE A 65 -8.04 11.00 -16.91
N SER A 66 -8.91 10.11 -16.43
CA SER A 66 -8.83 9.58 -15.07
C SER A 66 -9.57 8.25 -14.95
N VAL A 67 -9.08 7.41 -14.05
CA VAL A 67 -9.78 6.21 -13.59
C VAL A 67 -9.95 6.40 -12.09
N ASN A 68 -11.15 6.78 -11.64
CA ASN A 68 -11.45 6.94 -10.24
C ASN A 68 -11.81 5.58 -9.64
N GLU A 69 -10.88 4.96 -8.92
CA GLU A 69 -11.09 3.62 -8.39
C GLU A 69 -12.15 3.59 -7.30
N ARG A 70 -12.23 4.64 -6.49
CA ARG A 70 -13.17 4.72 -5.36
C ARG A 70 -14.61 4.83 -5.83
N GLU A 71 -14.85 5.68 -6.83
CA GLU A 71 -16.18 5.87 -7.42
C GLU A 71 -16.50 4.83 -8.52
N GLN A 72 -15.51 4.06 -8.95
CA GLN A 72 -15.64 3.07 -10.04
C GLN A 72 -16.03 3.70 -11.39
N ILE A 73 -15.43 4.85 -11.69
CA ILE A 73 -15.72 5.62 -12.91
C ILE A 73 -14.44 5.81 -13.73
N MET A 74 -14.49 5.44 -15.00
CA MET A 74 -13.45 5.73 -15.99
C MET A 74 -13.88 6.90 -16.88
N THR A 75 -13.04 7.93 -16.96
CA THR A 75 -13.24 9.12 -17.78
C THR A 75 -12.28 9.13 -18.97
N THR A 76 -12.83 9.12 -20.17
CA THR A 76 -12.07 9.08 -21.43
C THR A 76 -12.51 10.19 -22.38
N ASN A 77 -11.54 10.84 -23.03
CA ASN A 77 -11.79 11.72 -24.16
C ASN A 77 -11.65 10.92 -25.45
N CYS A 78 -12.77 10.73 -26.15
CA CYS A 78 -12.83 9.93 -27.37
C CYS A 78 -13.50 10.71 -28.49
N TRP A 79 -13.13 10.38 -29.72
CA TRP A 79 -13.90 10.75 -30.91
C TRP A 79 -14.67 9.53 -31.37
N LEU A 80 -15.98 9.69 -31.55
CA LEU A 80 -16.86 8.63 -32.00
C LEU A 80 -17.18 8.83 -33.48
N THR A 81 -16.45 8.16 -34.36
CA THR A 81 -16.74 8.20 -35.80
C THR A 81 -18.00 7.40 -36.06
N GLN A 82 -18.99 8.02 -36.68
CA GLN A 82 -20.23 7.40 -37.12
C GLN A 82 -20.39 7.66 -38.61
N VAL A 83 -20.55 6.58 -39.38
CA VAL A 83 -20.75 6.65 -40.82
C VAL A 83 -22.01 5.88 -41.19
N TRP A 84 -22.93 6.54 -41.89
CA TRP A 84 -24.14 5.90 -42.42
C TRP A 84 -24.47 6.48 -43.79
N ASN A 85 -25.45 5.89 -44.47
CA ASN A 85 -25.90 6.36 -45.77
C ASN A 85 -27.33 6.93 -45.69
N ASP A 86 -27.55 8.15 -46.20
CA ASP A 86 -28.86 8.76 -46.36
C ASP A 86 -29.14 9.05 -47.84
N TYR A 87 -30.01 8.23 -48.43
CA TYR A 87 -30.39 8.33 -49.85
C TYR A 87 -31.05 9.68 -50.20
N ARG A 88 -31.61 10.40 -49.22
CA ARG A 88 -32.26 11.70 -49.44
C ARG A 88 -31.26 12.83 -49.59
N LEU A 89 -30.04 12.64 -49.09
CA LEU A 89 -28.94 13.61 -49.13
C LEU A 89 -28.00 13.40 -50.33
N MET A 90 -28.45 12.70 -51.37
CA MET A 90 -27.69 12.53 -52.62
C MET A 90 -27.95 13.67 -53.61
N TRP A 91 -26.92 14.05 -54.37
CA TRP A 91 -27.00 15.01 -55.46
C TRP A 91 -26.01 14.64 -56.58
N ASP A 92 -26.25 15.17 -57.77
CA ASP A 92 -25.32 15.04 -58.90
C ASP A 92 -24.27 16.17 -58.84
N PRO A 93 -22.97 15.87 -58.72
CA PRO A 93 -21.92 16.88 -58.74
C PRO A 93 -21.94 17.73 -60.02
N GLU A 94 -22.37 17.20 -61.16
CA GLU A 94 -22.36 17.94 -62.43
C GLU A 94 -23.32 19.15 -62.41
N GLU A 95 -24.41 19.08 -61.65
CA GLU A 95 -25.40 20.18 -61.50
C GLU A 95 -24.94 21.30 -60.55
N TYR A 96 -23.94 21.01 -59.72
CA TYR A 96 -23.44 21.88 -58.65
C TYR A 96 -21.93 22.07 -58.73
N GLU A 97 -21.42 22.39 -59.92
CA GLU A 97 -20.02 22.77 -60.16
C GLU A 97 -18.97 21.76 -59.64
N GLY A 98 -19.31 20.48 -59.60
CA GLY A 98 -18.42 19.40 -59.16
C GLY A 98 -18.29 19.26 -57.64
N ILE A 99 -19.18 19.87 -56.84
CA ILE A 99 -19.16 19.71 -55.37
C ILE A 99 -19.40 18.24 -54.99
N ARG A 100 -18.42 17.63 -54.32
CA ARG A 100 -18.49 16.22 -53.87
C ARG A 100 -18.79 16.06 -52.38
N LYS A 101 -18.53 17.10 -51.58
CA LYS A 101 -18.73 17.07 -50.13
C LYS A 101 -19.28 18.41 -49.66
N VAL A 102 -20.25 18.36 -48.75
CA VAL A 102 -20.85 19.53 -48.10
C VAL A 102 -20.85 19.32 -46.59
N ARG A 103 -20.75 20.40 -45.82
CA ARG A 103 -20.81 20.34 -44.35
C ARG A 103 -22.16 20.83 -43.88
N LEU A 104 -22.95 19.94 -43.29
CA LEU A 104 -24.27 20.27 -42.75
C LEU A 104 -24.23 20.27 -41.22
N PRO A 105 -24.90 21.22 -40.55
CA PRO A 105 -25.06 21.14 -39.10
C PRO A 105 -25.83 19.88 -38.72
N SER A 106 -25.26 19.07 -37.83
CA SER A 106 -25.81 17.77 -37.42
C SER A 106 -27.26 17.84 -36.91
N ARG A 107 -27.65 18.95 -36.28
CA ARG A 107 -29.02 19.18 -35.75
C ARG A 107 -30.13 19.28 -36.81
N HIS A 108 -29.77 19.52 -38.08
CA HIS A 108 -30.74 19.65 -39.18
C HIS A 108 -30.91 18.35 -39.98
N ILE A 109 -30.03 17.37 -39.77
CA ILE A 109 -30.12 16.06 -40.40
C ILE A 109 -30.60 15.00 -39.40
N TRP A 110 -31.06 13.86 -39.91
CA TRP A 110 -31.29 12.67 -39.07
C TRP A 110 -29.94 12.18 -38.54
N LEU A 111 -29.89 11.92 -37.24
CA LEU A 111 -28.74 11.34 -36.56
C LEU A 111 -29.19 10.09 -35.82
N PRO A 112 -28.37 9.03 -35.82
CA PRO A 112 -28.61 7.91 -34.92
C PRO A 112 -28.31 8.32 -33.47
N ASP A 113 -29.11 7.81 -32.54
CA ASP A 113 -29.05 8.11 -31.12
C ASP A 113 -28.14 7.14 -30.37
N ILE A 114 -26.90 7.03 -30.83
CA ILE A 114 -25.90 6.14 -30.22
C ILE A 114 -25.40 6.77 -28.93
N VAL A 115 -25.67 6.09 -27.82
CA VAL A 115 -25.33 6.54 -26.47
C VAL A 115 -24.48 5.51 -25.74
N LEU A 116 -23.77 5.98 -24.72
CA LEU A 116 -23.07 5.11 -23.78
C LEU A 116 -24.07 4.57 -22.74
N TYR A 117 -24.37 3.28 -22.77
CA TYR A 117 -25.36 2.68 -21.87
C TYR A 117 -24.85 2.56 -20.43
N ASN A 118 -23.58 2.20 -20.24
CA ASN A 118 -22.97 2.07 -18.91
C ASN A 118 -22.39 3.42 -18.42
N ASN A 119 -23.11 4.52 -18.66
CA ASN A 119 -22.75 5.85 -18.22
C ASN A 119 -22.96 6.03 -16.71
N ALA A 120 -22.04 6.73 -16.05
CA ALA A 120 -22.11 7.03 -14.62
C ALA A 120 -22.60 8.46 -14.29
N ASP A 121 -22.62 9.38 -15.27
CA ASP A 121 -22.87 10.83 -15.06
C ASP A 121 -24.33 11.24 -15.36
N GLY A 122 -25.14 10.34 -15.93
CA GLY A 122 -26.54 10.60 -16.32
C GLY A 122 -26.71 11.51 -17.55
N THR A 123 -25.61 12.03 -18.11
CA THR A 123 -25.58 12.85 -19.34
C THR A 123 -25.25 11.98 -20.54
N TYR A 124 -26.26 11.59 -21.32
CA TYR A 124 -26.11 10.70 -22.47
C TYR A 124 -25.82 11.42 -23.79
N GLU A 125 -26.03 12.74 -23.84
CA GLU A 125 -25.75 13.56 -25.02
C GLU A 125 -24.25 13.82 -25.20
N VAL A 126 -23.84 13.97 -26.46
CA VAL A 126 -22.45 14.29 -26.79
C VAL A 126 -22.11 15.73 -26.40
N SER A 127 -20.88 15.97 -25.94
CA SER A 127 -20.43 17.27 -25.44
C SER A 127 -20.47 18.39 -26.48
N PHE A 128 -20.27 18.06 -27.76
CA PHE A 128 -20.30 19.03 -28.85
C PHE A 128 -20.90 18.44 -30.12
N TYR A 129 -21.98 19.07 -30.59
CA TYR A 129 -22.62 18.71 -31.87
C TYR A 129 -21.85 19.37 -33.02
N SER A 130 -20.83 18.69 -33.53
CA SER A 130 -20.06 19.11 -34.70
C SER A 130 -20.91 19.04 -35.99
N ASN A 131 -20.45 19.70 -37.05
CA ASN A 131 -21.04 19.54 -38.39
C ASN A 131 -20.74 18.13 -38.91
N ALA A 132 -21.71 17.54 -39.61
CA ALA A 132 -21.52 16.30 -40.36
C ALA A 132 -20.99 16.62 -41.76
N VAL A 133 -20.11 15.76 -42.27
CA VAL A 133 -19.62 15.83 -43.65
C VAL A 133 -20.45 14.86 -44.47
N VAL A 134 -21.18 15.38 -45.45
CA VAL A 134 -22.00 14.59 -46.37
C VAL A 134 -21.30 14.53 -47.72
N SER A 135 -21.19 13.33 -48.28
CA SER A 135 -20.67 13.08 -49.62
C SER A 135 -21.81 12.97 -50.63
N ASN A 136 -21.54 13.25 -51.90
CA ASN A 136 -22.55 13.27 -52.97
C ASN A 136 -23.30 11.94 -53.18
N ASN A 137 -22.68 10.83 -52.78
CA ASN A 137 -23.26 9.48 -52.80
C ASN A 137 -24.23 9.20 -51.63
N GLY A 138 -24.47 10.18 -50.75
CA GLY A 138 -25.34 10.04 -49.58
C GLY A 138 -24.63 9.56 -48.31
N GLU A 139 -23.33 9.26 -48.37
CA GLU A 139 -22.56 8.89 -47.19
C GLU A 139 -22.41 10.10 -46.25
N VAL A 140 -22.84 9.92 -45.01
CA VAL A 140 -22.73 10.92 -43.95
C VAL A 140 -21.70 10.43 -42.94
N ALA A 141 -20.67 11.23 -42.72
CA ALA A 141 -19.67 11.02 -41.68
C ALA A 141 -19.83 12.08 -40.59
N TRP A 142 -20.07 11.64 -39.35
CA TRP A 142 -20.18 12.48 -38.17
C TRP A 142 -19.16 12.06 -37.12
N LEU A 143 -18.35 13.03 -36.67
CA LEU A 143 -17.28 12.83 -35.71
C LEU A 143 -17.40 13.86 -34.58
N PRO A 144 -18.30 13.64 -33.61
CA PRO A 144 -18.40 14.51 -32.45
C PRO A 144 -17.34 14.13 -31.39
N PRO A 145 -16.64 15.11 -30.80
CA PRO A 145 -15.77 14.87 -29.66
C PRO A 145 -16.61 14.71 -28.38
N ALA A 146 -16.29 13.71 -27.58
CA ALA A 146 -17.05 13.36 -26.39
C ALA A 146 -16.14 13.00 -25.21
N ILE A 147 -16.49 13.50 -24.03
CA ILE A 147 -15.93 13.01 -22.77
C ILE A 147 -16.91 11.99 -22.20
N TYR A 148 -16.53 10.72 -22.24
CA TYR A 148 -17.33 9.63 -21.70
C TYR A 148 -16.91 9.31 -20.27
N LYS A 149 -17.91 9.21 -19.38
CA LYS A 149 -17.76 8.72 -18.01
C LYS A 149 -18.47 7.39 -17.89
N SER A 150 -17.71 6.30 -17.94
CA SER A 150 -18.26 4.95 -17.86
C SER A 150 -18.14 4.37 -16.46
N ALA A 151 -19.16 3.65 -16.03
CA ALA A 151 -19.08 2.80 -14.86
C ALA A 151 -18.22 1.57 -15.19
N CYS A 152 -17.15 1.38 -14.43
CA CYS A 152 -16.22 0.27 -14.58
C CYS A 152 -15.92 -0.37 -13.24
N LYS A 153 -16.13 -1.69 -13.16
CA LYS A 153 -15.81 -2.46 -11.97
C LYS A 153 -14.30 -2.66 -11.84
N ILE A 154 -13.72 -2.18 -10.74
CA ILE A 154 -12.27 -2.26 -10.49
C ILE A 154 -11.92 -3.51 -9.68
N GLU A 155 -10.92 -4.26 -10.14
CA GLU A 155 -10.38 -5.44 -9.46
C GLU A 155 -9.14 -5.07 -8.64
N VAL A 156 -9.29 -5.00 -7.31
CA VAL A 156 -8.25 -4.48 -6.41
C VAL A 156 -7.32 -5.54 -5.81
N ARG A 157 -7.44 -6.80 -6.24
CA ARG A 157 -6.71 -7.94 -5.64
C ARG A 157 -5.20 -7.73 -5.62
N ASP A 158 -4.67 -7.35 -6.77
CA ASP A 158 -3.23 -7.26 -7.05
C ASP A 158 -2.70 -5.81 -6.98
N PHE A 159 -3.46 -4.88 -6.37
CA PHE A 159 -3.05 -3.47 -6.22
C PHE A 159 -1.68 -3.33 -5.53
N PRO A 160 -0.74 -2.48 -6.03
CA PRO A 160 -0.83 -1.58 -7.19
C PRO A 160 -0.28 -2.16 -8.51
N PHE A 161 -0.08 -3.48 -8.59
CA PHE A 161 0.41 -4.20 -9.77
C PHE A 161 -0.75 -4.78 -10.59
N ASP A 162 -1.85 -4.04 -10.64
CA ASP A 162 -3.13 -4.46 -11.19
C ASP A 162 -3.25 -4.18 -12.70
N GLN A 163 -4.01 -5.05 -13.36
CA GLN A 163 -4.58 -4.81 -14.69
C GLN A 163 -6.09 -4.67 -14.53
N GLN A 164 -6.66 -3.70 -15.23
CA GLN A 164 -8.09 -3.44 -15.21
C GLN A 164 -8.67 -3.64 -16.60
N ASN A 165 -9.90 -4.16 -16.66
CA ASN A 165 -10.67 -4.30 -17.87
C ASN A 165 -11.97 -3.49 -17.74
N CYS A 166 -11.97 -2.29 -18.29
CA CYS A 166 -13.13 -1.41 -18.32
C CYS A 166 -13.81 -1.49 -19.68
N THR A 167 -15.12 -1.23 -19.77
CA THR A 167 -15.84 -1.34 -21.04
C THR A 167 -16.57 -0.06 -21.38
N LEU A 168 -16.60 0.33 -22.65
CA LEU A 168 -17.53 1.34 -23.16
C LEU A 168 -18.59 0.63 -24.01
N LYS A 169 -19.85 0.68 -23.59
CA LYS A 169 -20.97 0.03 -24.29
C LYS A 169 -21.80 1.03 -25.08
N PHE A 170 -21.68 1.01 -26.40
CA PHE A 170 -22.42 1.87 -27.31
C PHE A 170 -23.63 1.14 -27.91
N ARG A 171 -24.79 1.77 -27.83
CA ARG A 171 -26.05 1.25 -28.41
C ARG A 171 -27.00 2.42 -28.70
N SER A 172 -27.92 2.22 -29.64
CA SER A 172 -29.06 3.12 -29.91
C SER A 172 -30.05 3.11 -28.75
N TRP A 173 -30.53 4.29 -28.33
CA TRP A 173 -31.48 4.38 -27.23
C TRP A 173 -32.92 4.04 -27.64
N THR A 174 -33.31 4.44 -28.85
CA THR A 174 -34.69 4.32 -29.35
C THR A 174 -34.88 3.23 -30.40
N TYR A 175 -33.85 2.92 -31.18
CA TYR A 175 -33.91 1.93 -32.25
C TYR A 175 -33.39 0.57 -31.80
N ASP A 176 -34.02 -0.49 -32.31
CA ASP A 176 -33.61 -1.88 -32.09
C ASP A 176 -32.81 -2.44 -33.27
N HIS A 177 -32.21 -3.63 -33.08
CA HIS A 177 -31.47 -4.35 -34.13
C HIS A 177 -32.30 -4.57 -35.42
N THR A 178 -33.64 -4.62 -35.34
CA THR A 178 -34.51 -4.79 -36.52
C THR A 178 -34.57 -3.54 -37.41
N GLU A 179 -34.21 -2.36 -36.90
CA GLU A 179 -34.28 -1.09 -37.63
C GLU A 179 -32.90 -0.53 -37.97
N ILE A 180 -31.92 -0.78 -37.11
CA ILE A 180 -30.54 -0.31 -37.24
C ILE A 180 -29.59 -1.48 -37.00
N ASP A 181 -28.58 -1.60 -37.86
CA ASP A 181 -27.47 -2.52 -37.68
C ASP A 181 -26.17 -1.73 -37.41
N LEU A 182 -25.45 -2.09 -36.35
CA LEU A 182 -24.20 -1.43 -35.96
C LEU A 182 -23.03 -2.32 -36.36
N ILE A 183 -22.12 -1.78 -37.17
CA ILE A 183 -20.91 -2.48 -37.61
C ILE A 183 -19.67 -1.74 -37.14
N LEU A 184 -18.59 -2.47 -36.88
CA LEU A 184 -17.29 -1.87 -36.54
C LEU A 184 -16.55 -1.51 -37.82
N LEU A 185 -16.01 -0.29 -37.90
CA LEU A 185 -15.10 0.09 -38.98
C LEU A 185 -13.73 -0.59 -38.84
N SER A 186 -13.32 -0.88 -37.59
CA SER A 186 -12.08 -1.58 -37.26
C SER A 186 -12.27 -2.42 -35.99
N ASP A 187 -11.61 -3.58 -35.94
CA ASP A 187 -11.66 -4.50 -34.77
C ASP A 187 -10.99 -3.92 -33.52
N PHE A 188 -10.16 -2.88 -33.68
CA PHE A 188 -9.50 -2.17 -32.58
C PHE A 188 -9.86 -0.68 -32.62
N ALA A 189 -9.93 -0.06 -31.44
CA ALA A 189 -10.03 1.39 -31.34
C ALA A 189 -8.73 2.06 -31.83
N SER A 190 -8.85 3.12 -32.63
CA SER A 190 -7.69 3.89 -33.09
C SER A 190 -7.03 4.64 -31.93
N ARG A 191 -5.69 4.71 -31.98
CA ARG A 191 -4.84 5.42 -31.02
C ARG A 191 -3.96 6.47 -31.70
N ASP A 192 -4.30 6.88 -32.92
CA ASP A 192 -3.42 7.72 -33.76
C ASP A 192 -3.11 9.07 -33.09
N ASP A 193 -4.10 9.67 -32.41
CA ASP A 193 -3.97 10.93 -31.67
C ASP A 193 -3.90 10.73 -30.14
N PHE A 194 -3.44 9.56 -29.69
CA PHE A 194 -3.41 9.22 -28.27
C PHE A 194 -2.29 9.94 -27.51
N LYS A 195 -2.67 10.66 -26.44
CA LYS A 195 -1.73 11.22 -25.47
C LYS A 195 -1.53 10.24 -24.30
N PRO A 196 -0.30 9.73 -24.06
CA PRO A 196 -0.05 8.78 -22.99
C PRO A 196 -0.31 9.36 -21.60
N SER A 197 -0.87 8.54 -20.70
CA SER A 197 -1.09 8.90 -19.30
C SER A 197 0.15 8.64 -18.45
N GLY A 198 0.32 9.45 -17.40
CA GLY A 198 1.38 9.30 -16.41
C GLY A 198 1.16 8.16 -15.42
N GLU A 199 -0.09 7.71 -15.25
CA GLU A 199 -0.46 6.68 -14.25
C GLU A 199 -0.83 5.33 -14.87
N TRP A 200 -1.41 5.35 -16.08
CA TRP A 200 -1.96 4.16 -16.73
C TRP A 200 -1.34 3.95 -18.12
N ASP A 201 -0.99 2.71 -18.43
CA ASP A 201 -0.62 2.25 -19.76
C ASP A 201 -1.78 1.49 -20.39
N ILE A 202 -2.00 1.73 -21.69
CA ILE A 202 -3.03 1.03 -22.45
C ILE A 202 -2.40 -0.19 -23.12
N VAL A 203 -2.83 -1.37 -22.72
CA VAL A 203 -2.36 -2.64 -23.29
C VAL A 203 -3.09 -2.87 -24.62
N SER A 204 -4.39 -3.12 -24.59
CA SER A 204 -5.21 -3.43 -25.77
C SER A 204 -6.57 -2.72 -25.71
N LEU A 205 -7.12 -2.36 -26.87
CA LEU A 205 -8.44 -1.73 -27.03
C LEU A 205 -9.29 -2.45 -28.10
N PRO A 206 -9.63 -3.74 -27.91
CA PRO A 206 -10.47 -4.44 -28.87
C PRO A 206 -11.91 -3.92 -28.85
N GLY A 207 -12.52 -3.83 -30.02
CA GLY A 207 -13.94 -3.61 -30.22
C GLY A 207 -14.63 -4.92 -30.59
N ARG A 208 -15.84 -5.13 -30.09
CA ARG A 208 -16.66 -6.30 -30.41
C ARG A 208 -18.12 -5.92 -30.60
N LYS A 209 -18.74 -6.54 -31.61
CA LYS A 209 -20.19 -6.53 -31.81
C LYS A 209 -20.78 -7.65 -30.97
N ASN A 210 -21.73 -7.33 -30.10
CA ASN A 210 -22.43 -8.30 -29.28
C ASN A 210 -23.90 -8.35 -29.75
N GLU A 211 -24.37 -9.57 -30.01
CA GLU A 211 -25.76 -9.89 -30.33
C GLU A 211 -26.22 -10.95 -29.33
N ASP A 212 -27.38 -10.77 -28.70
CA ASP A 212 -27.91 -11.78 -27.75
C ASP A 212 -28.74 -12.82 -28.53
N PRO A 213 -28.38 -14.12 -28.50
CA PRO A 213 -29.17 -15.15 -29.15
C PRO A 213 -30.60 -15.29 -28.61
N ASN A 214 -30.84 -14.86 -27.37
CA ASN A 214 -32.15 -14.95 -26.73
C ASN A 214 -33.04 -13.73 -27.00
N ASP A 215 -32.44 -12.59 -27.37
CA ASP A 215 -33.12 -11.35 -27.67
C ASP A 215 -32.67 -10.81 -29.04
N ALA A 216 -33.46 -11.10 -30.07
CA ALA A 216 -33.19 -10.69 -31.44
C ALA A 216 -33.23 -9.15 -31.66
N THR A 217 -33.69 -8.38 -30.68
CA THR A 217 -33.69 -6.90 -30.71
C THR A 217 -32.41 -6.29 -30.15
N TYR A 218 -31.63 -7.07 -29.39
CA TYR A 218 -30.46 -6.62 -28.69
C TYR A 218 -29.23 -6.53 -29.59
N LEU A 219 -28.64 -5.34 -29.64
CA LEU A 219 -27.39 -5.07 -30.35
C LEU A 219 -26.60 -4.01 -29.59
N ASP A 220 -25.33 -4.30 -29.31
CA ASP A 220 -24.39 -3.29 -28.80
C ASP A 220 -22.98 -3.48 -29.40
N ILE A 221 -22.25 -2.37 -29.50
CA ILE A 221 -20.82 -2.38 -29.75
C ILE A 221 -20.12 -2.05 -28.44
N THR A 222 -19.32 -3.00 -27.94
CA THR A 222 -18.51 -2.82 -26.74
C THR A 222 -17.05 -2.66 -27.11
N TYR A 223 -16.40 -1.62 -26.59
CA TYR A 223 -14.95 -1.49 -26.60
C TYR A 223 -14.39 -1.84 -25.21
N ASP A 224 -13.51 -2.84 -25.16
CA ASP A 224 -12.86 -3.25 -23.92
C ASP A 224 -11.53 -2.49 -23.76
N PHE A 225 -11.33 -1.85 -22.60
CA PHE A 225 -10.19 -1.06 -22.20
C PHE A 225 -9.34 -1.86 -21.24
N ILE A 226 -8.33 -2.55 -21.77
CA ILE A 226 -7.38 -3.31 -20.98
C ILE A 226 -6.21 -2.40 -20.64
N ILE A 227 -6.17 -1.93 -19.39
CA ILE A 227 -5.21 -0.94 -18.89
C ILE A 227 -4.37 -1.53 -17.75
N ARG A 228 -3.11 -1.10 -17.66
CA ARG A 228 -2.15 -1.51 -16.65
C ARG A 228 -1.65 -0.30 -15.87
N ARG A 229 -1.59 -0.40 -14.54
CA ARG A 229 -1.09 0.68 -13.69
C ARG A 229 0.43 0.78 -13.71
N LYS A 230 0.97 2.00 -13.67
CA LYS A 230 2.39 2.29 -13.35
C LYS A 230 2.57 2.31 -11.82
N PRO A 231 3.23 1.31 -11.21
CA PRO A 231 3.19 1.11 -9.75
C PRO A 231 4.16 1.99 -8.95
N LEU A 232 5.05 2.75 -9.59
CA LEU A 232 6.20 3.39 -8.95
C LEU A 232 5.78 4.35 -7.83
N PHE A 233 4.77 5.19 -8.07
CA PHE A 233 4.26 6.14 -7.09
C PHE A 233 3.79 5.46 -5.80
N TYR A 234 2.96 4.41 -5.93
CA TYR A 234 2.45 3.65 -4.80
C TYR A 234 3.53 2.79 -4.13
N THR A 235 4.51 2.30 -4.90
CA THR A 235 5.62 1.53 -4.35
C THR A 235 6.47 2.38 -3.41
N ILE A 236 6.84 3.60 -3.82
CA ILE A 236 7.66 4.51 -3.00
C ILE A 236 6.88 5.05 -1.80
N ASN A 237 5.62 5.46 -2.01
CA ASN A 237 4.87 6.17 -0.98
C ASN A 237 4.05 5.27 -0.03
N LEU A 238 3.73 4.04 -0.43
CA LEU A 238 2.96 3.09 0.40
C LEU A 238 3.79 1.86 0.79
N ILE A 239 4.42 1.19 -0.16
CA ILE A 239 5.08 -0.10 0.11
C ILE A 239 6.34 0.10 0.96
N ILE A 240 7.24 1.02 0.58
CA ILE A 240 8.51 1.24 1.31
C ILE A 240 8.26 1.63 2.78
N PRO A 241 7.43 2.65 3.10
CA PRO A 241 7.14 2.99 4.50
C PRO A 241 6.52 1.84 5.28
N CYS A 242 5.63 1.07 4.66
CA CYS A 242 5.01 -0.08 5.30
C CYS A 242 6.04 -1.16 5.68
N VAL A 243 6.99 -1.47 4.79
CA VAL A 243 8.08 -2.43 5.07
C VAL A 243 8.98 -1.90 6.20
N LEU A 244 9.32 -0.61 6.20
CA LEU A 244 10.12 0.01 7.26
C LEU A 244 9.42 -0.07 8.62
N ILE A 245 8.13 0.23 8.69
CA ILE A 245 7.35 0.14 9.94
C ILE A 245 7.31 -1.31 10.46
N THR A 246 7.18 -2.29 9.57
CA THR A 246 7.23 -3.71 9.98
C THR A 246 8.60 -4.13 10.51
N SER A 247 9.69 -3.53 10.00
CA SER A 247 11.03 -3.77 10.56
C SER A 247 11.21 -3.16 11.95
N LEU A 248 10.62 -1.97 12.20
CA LEU A 248 10.61 -1.33 13.51
C LEU A 248 9.84 -2.16 14.55
N ALA A 249 8.76 -2.83 14.15
CA ALA A 249 8.01 -3.74 15.03
C ALA A 249 8.89 -4.89 15.56
N ILE A 250 9.77 -5.44 14.73
CA ILE A 250 10.71 -6.49 15.15
C ILE A 250 11.80 -5.92 16.07
N LEU A 251 12.27 -4.70 15.77
CA LEU A 251 13.35 -4.04 16.53
C LEU A 251 12.98 -3.79 18.01
N VAL A 252 11.69 -3.72 18.34
CA VAL A 252 11.18 -3.62 19.73
C VAL A 252 11.76 -4.69 20.65
N PHE A 253 11.86 -5.94 20.19
CA PHE A 253 12.38 -7.06 21.01
C PHE A 253 13.91 -7.05 21.15
N TYR A 254 14.58 -6.14 20.44
CA TYR A 254 16.01 -5.92 20.60
C TYR A 254 16.31 -4.85 21.67
N LEU A 255 15.33 -3.96 21.94
CA LEU A 255 15.49 -2.87 22.90
C LEU A 255 15.44 -3.38 24.34
N PRO A 256 16.46 -3.10 25.18
CA PRO A 256 16.46 -3.54 26.57
C PRO A 256 15.32 -2.89 27.36
N SER A 257 14.72 -3.67 28.27
CA SER A 257 13.63 -3.22 29.14
C SER A 257 14.02 -2.14 30.15
N ASP A 258 15.31 -1.96 30.42
CA ASP A 258 15.82 -0.92 31.32
C ASP A 258 15.58 0.51 30.78
N CYS A 259 15.45 0.69 29.45
CA CYS A 259 15.35 2.01 28.82
C CYS A 259 13.97 2.67 28.92
N GLY A 260 12.92 1.96 29.38
CA GLY A 260 11.55 2.52 29.53
C GLY A 260 10.81 2.83 28.21
N GLU A 261 11.52 3.11 27.11
CA GLU A 261 10.95 3.53 25.82
C GLU A 261 10.33 2.40 24.97
N LYS A 262 10.42 1.16 25.44
CA LYS A 262 9.90 -0.02 24.72
C LYS A 262 8.41 0.09 24.41
N MET A 263 7.61 0.57 25.38
CA MET A 263 6.16 0.72 25.21
C MET A 263 5.81 1.86 24.27
N THR A 264 6.53 2.99 24.36
CA THR A 264 6.35 4.15 23.47
C THR A 264 6.55 3.77 22.01
N LEU A 265 7.61 3.00 21.71
CA LEU A 265 7.91 2.53 20.36
C LEU A 265 6.79 1.63 19.82
N CYS A 266 6.30 0.68 20.63
CA CYS A 266 5.22 -0.22 20.21
C CYS A 266 3.93 0.51 19.87
N ILE A 267 3.51 1.44 20.73
CA ILE A 267 2.28 2.22 20.54
C ILE A 267 2.39 3.12 19.31
N SER A 268 3.54 3.76 19.11
CA SER A 268 3.81 4.61 17.94
C SER A 268 3.76 3.82 16.63
N VAL A 269 4.32 2.61 16.61
CA VAL A 269 4.25 1.69 15.46
C VAL A 269 2.81 1.27 15.15
N LEU A 270 2.02 0.92 16.18
CA LEU A 270 0.61 0.56 15.99
C LEU A 270 -0.20 1.73 15.41
N LEU A 271 -0.01 2.94 15.94
CA LEU A 271 -0.70 4.14 15.46
C LEU A 271 -0.29 4.50 14.02
N ALA A 272 0.99 4.34 13.67
CA ALA A 272 1.44 4.51 12.29
C ALA A 272 0.74 3.51 11.35
N LEU A 273 0.67 2.23 11.72
CA LEU A 273 -0.01 1.20 10.93
C LEU A 273 -1.51 1.50 10.74
N THR A 274 -2.21 1.99 11.78
CA THR A 274 -3.63 2.34 11.64
C THR A 274 -3.83 3.53 10.70
N VAL A 275 -2.95 4.54 10.73
CA VAL A 275 -2.98 5.66 9.78
C VAL A 275 -2.78 5.19 8.33
N PHE A 276 -1.81 4.29 8.09
CA PHE A 276 -1.60 3.72 6.75
C PHE A 276 -2.80 2.89 6.26
N LEU A 277 -3.43 2.12 7.16
CA LEU A 277 -4.64 1.37 6.83
C LEU A 277 -5.80 2.30 6.44
N LEU A 278 -6.00 3.40 7.19
CA LEU A 278 -7.02 4.41 6.88
C LEU A 278 -6.74 5.14 5.56
N LEU A 279 -5.47 5.37 5.23
CA LEU A 279 -5.08 5.95 3.95
C LEU A 279 -5.47 5.02 2.80
N ILE A 280 -5.19 3.72 2.90
CA ILE A 280 -5.55 2.75 1.86
C ILE A 280 -7.06 2.61 1.70
N SER A 281 -7.83 2.61 2.80
CA SER A 281 -9.30 2.55 2.73
C SER A 281 -9.93 3.78 2.05
N LYS A 282 -9.19 4.89 1.91
CA LYS A 282 -9.64 6.08 1.19
C LYS A 282 -9.33 6.04 -0.31
N ILE A 283 -8.31 5.28 -0.72
CA ILE A 283 -7.89 5.16 -2.13
C ILE A 283 -8.68 4.03 -2.81
N VAL A 284 -8.79 2.89 -2.15
CA VAL A 284 -9.43 1.68 -2.70
C VAL A 284 -10.96 1.81 -2.56
N PRO A 285 -11.75 1.35 -3.56
CA PRO A 285 -13.21 1.34 -3.45
C PRO A 285 -13.70 0.52 -2.25
N PRO A 286 -14.84 0.89 -1.64
CA PRO A 286 -15.45 0.15 -0.55
C PRO A 286 -16.18 -1.11 -1.04
N THR A 287 -15.46 -2.02 -1.70
CA THR A 287 -15.99 -3.30 -2.20
C THR A 287 -15.61 -4.48 -1.31
N SER A 288 -16.55 -5.39 -1.07
CA SER A 288 -16.32 -6.63 -0.29
C SER A 288 -15.85 -7.82 -1.14
N LEU A 289 -15.77 -7.69 -2.46
CA LEU A 289 -15.45 -8.79 -3.38
C LEU A 289 -14.03 -9.34 -3.17
N ALA A 290 -13.09 -8.46 -2.82
CA ALA A 290 -11.73 -8.85 -2.48
C ALA A 290 -11.05 -7.73 -1.68
N VAL A 291 -10.22 -8.15 -0.71
CA VAL A 291 -9.32 -7.25 0.00
C VAL A 291 -7.99 -7.16 -0.78
N PRO A 292 -7.46 -5.95 -1.03
CA PRO A 292 -6.18 -5.78 -1.72
C PRO A 292 -5.04 -6.45 -0.96
N LEU A 293 -4.03 -6.92 -1.69
CA LEU A 293 -2.88 -7.61 -1.08
C LEU A 293 -2.20 -6.76 0.00
N ILE A 294 -2.01 -5.46 -0.25
CA ILE A 294 -1.46 -4.52 0.74
C ILE A 294 -2.34 -4.41 1.99
N GLY A 295 -3.66 -4.47 1.83
CA GLY A 295 -4.60 -4.47 2.95
C GLY A 295 -4.48 -5.74 3.79
N LYS A 296 -4.33 -6.90 3.15
CA LYS A 296 -4.06 -8.17 3.85
C LYS A 296 -2.73 -8.11 4.61
N TYR A 297 -1.70 -7.55 4.01
CA TYR A 297 -0.39 -7.36 4.64
C TYR A 297 -0.49 -6.45 5.87
N LEU A 298 -1.11 -5.28 5.75
CA LEU A 298 -1.31 -4.37 6.87
C LEU A 298 -2.13 -4.99 7.99
N MET A 299 -3.21 -5.71 7.69
CA MET A 299 -4.01 -6.43 8.69
C MET A 299 -3.19 -7.51 9.41
N PHE A 300 -2.41 -8.30 8.67
CA PHE A 300 -1.49 -9.28 9.25
C PHE A 300 -0.48 -8.62 10.20
N THR A 301 0.14 -7.51 9.76
CA THR A 301 1.11 -6.78 10.57
C THR A 301 0.48 -6.12 11.80
N MET A 302 -0.75 -5.64 11.71
CA MET A 302 -1.48 -5.05 12.83
C MET A 302 -1.81 -6.09 13.91
N VAL A 303 -2.21 -7.30 13.50
CA VAL A 303 -2.41 -8.44 14.42
C VAL A 303 -1.07 -8.82 15.08
N LEU A 304 0.00 -8.90 14.29
CA LEU A 304 1.34 -9.22 14.78
C LEU A 304 1.86 -8.19 15.80
N VAL A 305 1.71 -6.89 15.51
CA VAL A 305 2.11 -5.80 16.42
C VAL A 305 1.27 -5.83 17.69
N THR A 306 -0.03 -6.15 17.62
CA THR A 306 -0.87 -6.32 18.81
C THR A 306 -0.34 -7.43 19.71
N PHE A 307 0.01 -8.60 19.14
CA PHE A 307 0.65 -9.68 19.91
C PHE A 307 2.03 -9.27 20.46
N SER A 308 2.78 -8.45 19.71
CA SER A 308 4.06 -7.90 20.15
C SER A 308 3.93 -6.97 21.36
N ILE A 309 2.88 -6.14 21.41
CA ILE A 309 2.58 -5.28 22.56
C ILE A 309 2.28 -6.13 23.79
N VAL A 310 1.39 -7.12 23.66
CA VAL A 310 0.99 -7.98 24.80
C VAL A 310 2.19 -8.73 25.35
N THR A 311 3.01 -9.33 24.48
CA THR A 311 4.24 -10.03 24.90
C THR A 311 5.26 -9.08 25.52
N SER A 312 5.41 -7.86 25.00
CA SER A 312 6.31 -6.84 25.59
C SER A 312 5.87 -6.43 26.99
N VAL A 313 4.56 -6.27 27.24
CA VAL A 313 4.02 -6.01 28.59
C VAL A 313 4.31 -7.19 29.53
N CYS A 314 4.16 -8.43 29.05
CA CYS A 314 4.51 -9.62 29.84
C CYS A 314 6.01 -9.66 30.19
N VAL A 315 6.89 -9.37 29.23
CA VAL A 315 8.35 -9.30 29.46
C VAL A 315 8.69 -8.21 30.47
N LEU A 316 8.07 -7.03 30.36
CA LEU A 316 8.28 -5.93 31.29
C LEU A 316 7.81 -6.30 32.72
N ASN A 317 6.67 -6.99 32.83
CA ASN A 317 6.19 -7.50 34.12
C ASN A 317 7.19 -8.49 34.75
N VAL A 318 7.77 -9.39 33.95
CA VAL A 318 8.80 -10.34 34.44
C VAL A 318 10.09 -9.61 34.83
N HIS A 319 10.48 -8.58 34.09
CA HIS A 319 11.69 -7.78 34.34
C HIS A 319 11.68 -7.05 35.68
N HIS A 320 10.53 -6.49 36.08
CA HIS A 320 10.39 -5.73 37.33
C HIS A 320 9.99 -6.59 38.54
N ARG A 321 10.13 -7.93 38.48
CA ARG A 321 9.89 -8.80 39.64
C ARG A 321 11.00 -8.68 40.67
N SER A 322 10.60 -8.47 41.92
CA SER A 322 11.50 -8.45 43.07
C SER A 322 11.41 -9.75 43.90
N PRO A 323 12.49 -10.16 44.58
CA PRO A 323 12.49 -11.31 45.50
C PRO A 323 11.51 -11.15 46.66
N SER A 324 11.22 -9.90 47.06
CA SER A 324 10.24 -9.58 48.12
C SER A 324 8.79 -9.89 47.76
N THR A 325 8.45 -9.90 46.46
CA THR A 325 7.07 -10.10 45.98
C THR A 325 6.86 -11.46 45.34
N HIS A 326 7.88 -12.02 44.68
CA HIS A 326 7.76 -13.25 43.90
C HIS A 326 8.93 -14.20 44.17
N THR A 327 8.61 -15.47 44.41
CA THR A 327 9.60 -16.55 44.48
C THR A 327 9.77 -17.18 43.09
N MET A 328 11.02 -17.44 42.67
CA MET A 328 11.29 -18.05 41.36
C MET A 328 11.02 -19.56 41.39
N PRO A 329 10.06 -20.08 40.61
CA PRO A 329 9.79 -21.51 40.58
C PRO A 329 10.97 -22.30 40.00
N LYS A 330 11.20 -23.52 40.51
CA LYS A 330 12.31 -24.38 40.08
C LYS A 330 12.25 -24.71 38.57
N TRP A 331 11.05 -24.83 38.01
CA TRP A 331 10.85 -25.10 36.58
C TRP A 331 11.27 -23.91 35.71
N VAL A 332 10.99 -22.66 36.12
CA VAL A 332 11.41 -21.44 35.39
C VAL A 332 12.92 -21.40 35.31
N LYS A 333 13.60 -21.69 36.43
CA LYS A 333 15.05 -21.76 36.50
C LYS A 333 15.61 -22.81 35.53
N TYR A 334 15.03 -24.02 35.49
CA TYR A 334 15.49 -25.05 34.57
C TYR A 334 15.32 -24.68 33.08
N TYR A 335 14.14 -24.20 32.68
CA TYR A 335 13.84 -23.91 31.28
C TYR A 335 14.50 -22.62 30.78
N PHE A 336 14.34 -21.50 31.49
CA PHE A 336 14.78 -20.18 31.03
C PHE A 336 16.24 -19.85 31.35
N VAL A 337 16.85 -20.48 32.37
CA VAL A 337 18.25 -20.21 32.73
C VAL A 337 19.21 -21.22 32.12
N PHE A 338 18.79 -22.48 31.88
CA PHE A 338 19.70 -23.52 31.38
C PHE A 338 19.36 -24.00 29.96
N ARG A 339 18.09 -24.33 29.66
CA ARG A 339 17.75 -24.99 28.38
C ARG A 339 17.58 -24.03 27.21
N LEU A 340 16.83 -22.94 27.40
CA LEU A 340 16.56 -21.94 26.35
C LEU A 340 17.79 -21.12 25.94
N PRO A 341 18.68 -20.66 26.85
CA PRO A 341 19.89 -19.95 26.45
C PRO A 341 20.84 -20.81 25.63
N ALA A 342 20.93 -22.11 25.94
CA ALA A 342 21.72 -23.06 25.15
C ALA A 342 21.16 -23.23 23.73
N PHE A 343 19.83 -23.22 23.57
CA PHE A 343 19.16 -23.27 22.27
C PHE A 343 19.31 -21.95 21.48
N LEU A 344 19.29 -20.81 22.18
CA LEU A 344 19.40 -19.46 21.60
C LEU A 344 20.85 -18.96 21.48
N PHE A 345 21.84 -19.82 21.74
CA PHE A 345 23.28 -19.50 21.76
C PHE A 345 23.66 -18.28 22.63
N MET A 346 22.93 -18.05 23.72
CA MET A 346 23.25 -16.99 24.69
C MET A 346 24.19 -17.51 25.78
N ARG A 347 25.30 -16.81 25.99
CA ARG A 347 26.23 -17.07 27.09
C ARG A 347 25.87 -16.17 28.27
N ARG A 348 25.75 -16.75 29.46
CA ARG A 348 25.39 -16.00 30.67
C ARG A 348 26.49 -14.97 30.98
N PRO A 349 26.18 -13.66 31.09
CA PRO A 349 27.13 -12.70 31.62
C PRO A 349 27.39 -13.06 33.10
N GLY A 350 28.64 -13.31 33.47
CA GLY A 350 29.04 -13.45 34.88
C GLY A 350 29.55 -14.81 35.37
N GLU A 351 29.65 -15.87 34.55
CA GLU A 351 30.30 -17.12 35.00
C GLU A 351 31.78 -16.93 35.41
N SER A 352 32.44 -15.88 34.91
CA SER A 352 33.83 -15.57 35.26
C SER A 352 34.04 -15.16 36.73
N ASN A 353 33.03 -14.62 37.43
CA ASN A 353 33.20 -14.12 38.80
C ASN A 353 32.93 -15.18 39.88
N LYS A 354 32.09 -16.18 39.59
CA LYS A 354 31.83 -17.28 40.56
C LYS A 354 33.02 -18.22 40.69
N PHE A 355 33.77 -18.45 39.61
CA PHE A 355 35.00 -19.26 39.66
C PHE A 355 36.09 -18.59 40.52
N ARG A 356 36.17 -17.26 40.48
CA ARG A 356 37.13 -16.47 41.28
C ARG A 356 36.77 -16.43 42.77
N ARG A 357 35.48 -16.32 43.13
CA ARG A 357 35.00 -16.46 44.54
C ARG A 357 35.22 -17.88 45.09
N LYS A 358 35.01 -18.93 44.27
CA LYS A 358 35.24 -20.33 44.70
C LYS A 358 36.72 -20.66 44.87
N HIS A 359 37.59 -20.14 44.01
CA HIS A 359 39.04 -20.38 44.12
C HIS A 359 39.66 -19.71 45.37
N GLN A 360 39.04 -18.64 45.87
CA GLN A 360 39.44 -17.97 47.10
C GLN A 360 38.91 -18.67 48.37
N GLN A 361 37.91 -19.54 48.22
CA GLN A 361 37.33 -20.33 49.32
C GLN A 361 37.89 -21.78 49.36
N CYS A 362 38.35 -22.32 48.23
CA CYS A 362 38.93 -23.66 48.13
C CYS A 362 40.43 -23.74 48.45
N SER A 363 41.13 -22.64 48.73
CA SER A 363 42.54 -22.72 49.18
C SER A 363 42.68 -22.95 50.70
N SER A 364 41.58 -23.05 51.44
CA SER A 364 41.58 -23.07 52.92
C SER A 364 41.01 -24.35 53.53
N SER A 365 40.69 -25.36 52.73
CA SER A 365 40.08 -26.59 53.26
C SER A 365 40.44 -27.79 52.41
N ASP A 366 41.63 -28.36 52.66
CA ASP A 366 41.92 -29.77 52.43
C ASP A 366 43.21 -30.14 53.20
N LEU A 367 43.06 -30.82 54.35
CA LEU A 367 43.67 -32.14 54.67
C LEU A 367 43.47 -32.50 56.17
N PRO A 368 43.31 -33.80 56.50
CA PRO A 368 42.64 -34.27 57.72
C PRO A 368 43.59 -34.61 58.89
N ALA A 369 43.01 -34.64 60.09
CA ALA A 369 43.65 -34.91 61.37
C ALA A 369 44.28 -36.32 61.49
N LYS A 370 45.47 -36.37 62.12
CA LYS A 370 45.92 -37.44 63.01
C LYS A 370 46.71 -36.84 64.18
N SER A 371 46.47 -37.42 65.35
CA SER A 371 46.99 -37.09 66.68
C SER A 371 48.48 -37.39 66.85
N GLU A 372 49.22 -36.50 67.50
CA GLU A 372 49.97 -36.72 68.75
C GLU A 372 50.66 -35.41 69.21
N ALA A 373 50.92 -35.35 70.52
CA ALA A 373 51.36 -34.19 71.30
C ALA A 373 52.62 -33.48 70.77
N ASP A 374 52.67 -32.15 70.85
CA ASP A 374 53.53 -31.43 71.82
C ASP A 374 53.28 -29.91 71.72
N GLU A 375 53.81 -29.18 72.70
CA GLU A 375 53.74 -27.75 72.97
C GLU A 375 53.95 -26.78 71.78
N THR A 376 53.55 -25.53 72.06
CA THR A 376 53.93 -24.24 71.45
C THR A 376 53.16 -23.66 70.24
N ASP A 377 52.81 -22.38 70.44
CA ASP A 377 52.43 -21.31 69.50
C ASP A 377 51.08 -21.33 68.77
N SER A 378 50.09 -20.66 69.39
CA SER A 378 48.97 -20.05 68.67
C SER A 378 49.36 -18.64 68.17
N THR A 379 49.83 -18.54 66.93
CA THR A 379 49.96 -17.25 66.23
C THR A 379 48.60 -16.75 65.78
N PHE A 380 48.02 -15.85 66.59
CA PHE A 380 46.95 -14.95 66.21
C PHE A 380 47.62 -13.77 65.47
N PHE A 381 47.36 -13.58 64.17
CA PHE A 381 47.80 -12.38 63.45
C PHE A 381 46.96 -11.19 63.90
N VAL A 382 47.40 -10.52 64.96
CA VAL A 382 47.01 -9.15 65.29
C VAL A 382 48.20 -8.26 64.92
N ASN A 383 47.90 -7.26 64.09
CA ASN A 383 48.82 -6.21 63.68
C ASN A 383 49.41 -5.54 64.93
N GLU A 384 50.69 -5.76 65.18
CA GLU A 384 51.44 -5.27 66.34
C GLU A 384 52.10 -3.95 65.98
N ASP A 385 51.32 -2.86 65.94
CA ASP A 385 51.86 -1.50 65.84
C ASP A 385 50.85 -0.47 66.37
N ALA A 386 50.53 -0.55 67.66
CA ALA A 386 49.98 0.55 68.46
C ALA A 386 49.93 0.21 69.95
N LYS A 387 51.08 -0.08 70.60
CA LYS A 387 51.13 -0.18 72.07
C LYS A 387 52.46 0.29 72.66
N HIS A 388 52.78 1.57 72.45
CA HIS A 388 53.76 2.28 73.26
C HIS A 388 53.29 3.68 73.64
N ILE A 389 52.21 3.79 74.44
CA ILE A 389 52.05 4.87 75.44
C ILE A 389 51.37 4.26 76.66
N GLY A 390 52.17 3.66 77.56
CA GLY A 390 51.71 3.24 78.88
C GLY A 390 51.83 4.38 79.87
N TRP A 391 50.71 4.98 80.27
CA TRP A 391 50.62 5.67 81.56
C TRP A 391 50.72 4.63 82.67
N ARG A 392 51.65 4.81 83.61
CA ARG A 392 51.69 4.07 84.89
C ARG A 392 50.75 4.74 85.89
N PRO A 393 49.78 4.03 86.48
CA PRO A 393 49.26 4.37 87.79
C PRO A 393 49.97 3.49 88.83
N GLY A 394 50.71 4.14 89.71
CA GLY A 394 51.26 3.52 90.91
C GLY A 394 50.15 3.10 91.88
N GLU A 395 50.48 2.06 92.64
CA GLU A 395 49.92 1.61 93.92
C GLU A 395 48.75 2.42 94.48
N LEU A 396 47.54 1.85 94.38
CA LEU A 396 46.52 2.03 95.40
C LEU A 396 45.67 0.75 95.50
N GLN A 397 45.56 0.25 96.71
CA GLN A 397 44.76 -0.88 97.14
C GLN A 397 43.27 -0.52 96.99
N GLU A 398 42.57 -1.08 95.99
CA GLU A 398 41.09 -1.14 96.01
C GLU A 398 40.47 -2.11 94.96
N ASN A 399 39.66 -3.02 95.48
CA ASN A 399 38.55 -3.76 94.86
C ASN A 399 38.76 -4.48 93.51
N THR A 400 39.10 -5.77 93.65
CA THR A 400 39.03 -6.85 92.63
C THR A 400 37.68 -6.92 91.90
N GLU A 401 36.60 -6.40 92.47
CA GLU A 401 35.27 -6.33 91.84
C GLU A 401 35.14 -5.25 90.76
N PHE A 402 35.84 -4.11 90.88
CA PHE A 402 35.72 -3.00 89.92
C PHE A 402 36.44 -3.31 88.61
N ARG A 403 37.60 -3.97 88.68
CA ARG A 403 38.33 -4.50 87.52
C ARG A 403 37.56 -5.65 86.85
N LYS A 404 36.87 -6.51 87.61
CA LYS A 404 35.95 -7.52 87.06
C LYS A 404 34.74 -6.88 86.38
N ARG A 405 34.13 -5.84 86.96
CA ARG A 405 33.01 -5.09 86.35
C ARG A 405 33.43 -4.33 85.09
N MET A 406 34.61 -3.72 85.04
CA MET A 406 35.14 -3.08 83.83
C MET A 406 35.58 -4.07 82.75
N ALA A 407 36.19 -5.20 83.11
CA ALA A 407 36.52 -6.27 82.16
C ALA A 407 35.27 -6.95 81.61
N VAL A 408 34.25 -7.16 82.45
CA VAL A 408 32.93 -7.66 82.03
C VAL A 408 32.21 -6.62 81.16
N LYS A 409 32.25 -5.32 81.50
CA LYS A 409 31.67 -4.25 80.68
C LYS A 409 32.38 -4.11 79.32
N CYS A 410 33.70 -4.24 79.29
CA CYS A 410 34.48 -4.27 78.05
C CYS A 410 34.21 -5.54 77.23
N SER A 411 33.95 -6.69 77.86
CA SER A 411 33.49 -7.91 77.16
C SER A 411 32.07 -7.78 76.60
N VAL A 412 31.18 -7.04 77.27
CA VAL A 412 29.81 -6.78 76.80
C VAL A 412 29.80 -5.80 75.63
N ASP A 413 30.55 -4.69 75.71
CA ASP A 413 30.66 -3.71 74.62
C ASP A 413 31.36 -4.32 73.38
N THR A 414 32.35 -5.20 73.58
CA THR A 414 33.00 -5.92 72.46
C THR A 414 32.09 -7.01 71.88
N GLU A 415 31.28 -7.68 72.70
CA GLU A 415 30.28 -8.64 72.22
C GLU A 415 29.15 -7.95 71.43
N GLU A 416 28.72 -6.74 71.84
CA GLU A 416 27.79 -5.91 71.08
C GLU A 416 28.39 -5.43 69.75
N ALA A 417 29.65 -5.02 69.73
CA ALA A 417 30.34 -4.66 68.48
C ALA A 417 30.47 -5.85 67.52
N VAL A 418 30.80 -7.04 68.03
CA VAL A 418 30.85 -8.28 67.22
C VAL A 418 29.46 -8.66 66.70
N LYS A 419 28.40 -8.49 67.50
CA LYS A 419 27.01 -8.67 67.05
C LYS A 419 26.64 -7.65 65.97
N GLY A 420 27.07 -6.39 66.09
CA GLY A 420 26.89 -5.35 65.07
C GLY A 420 27.57 -5.70 63.75
N VAL A 421 28.83 -6.16 63.78
CA VAL A 421 29.55 -6.60 62.58
C VAL A 421 28.92 -7.85 61.96
N ARG A 422 28.47 -8.82 62.76
CA ARG A 422 27.72 -9.98 62.25
C ARG A 422 26.41 -9.57 61.59
N TYR A 423 25.65 -8.66 62.20
CA TYR A 423 24.42 -8.13 61.62
C TYR A 423 24.68 -7.41 60.29
N ILE A 424 25.73 -6.59 60.21
CA ILE A 424 26.13 -5.92 58.96
C ILE A 424 26.55 -6.94 57.89
N ALA A 425 27.33 -7.96 58.27
CA ALA A 425 27.75 -9.01 57.35
C ALA A 425 26.56 -9.84 56.83
N ASP A 426 25.62 -10.20 57.70
CA ASP A 426 24.41 -10.93 57.31
C ASP A 426 23.47 -10.05 56.48
N LYS A 427 23.36 -8.76 56.79
CA LYS A 427 22.57 -7.80 56.02
C LYS A 427 23.14 -7.59 54.62
N LEU A 428 24.45 -7.40 54.49
CA LEU A 428 25.16 -7.31 53.22
C LEU A 428 25.02 -8.62 52.41
N LYS A 429 25.14 -9.77 53.06
CA LYS A 429 24.96 -11.07 52.39
C LYS A 429 23.54 -11.26 51.86
N ASN A 430 22.53 -10.91 52.64
CA ASN A 430 21.14 -10.99 52.21
C ASN A 430 20.84 -10.00 51.07
N GLU A 431 21.45 -8.81 51.08
CA GLU A 431 21.36 -7.84 49.97
C GLU A 431 22.05 -8.36 48.69
N ASP A 432 23.25 -8.96 48.80
CA ASP A 432 23.95 -9.64 47.70
C ASP A 432 23.10 -10.79 47.11
N ASP A 433 22.46 -11.60 47.96
CA ASP A 433 21.60 -12.72 47.55
C ASP A 433 20.32 -12.22 46.85
N ASP A 434 19.69 -11.16 47.37
CA ASP A 434 18.52 -10.51 46.76
C ASP A 434 18.87 -9.89 45.39
N GLU A 435 20.01 -9.21 45.28
CA GLU A 435 20.49 -8.64 44.02
C GLU A 435 20.75 -9.74 42.98
N GLY A 436 21.35 -10.86 43.39
CA GLY A 436 21.53 -12.02 42.52
C GLY A 436 20.22 -12.63 42.00
N ILE A 437 19.14 -12.59 42.78
CA ILE A 437 17.82 -13.05 42.33
C ILE A 437 17.19 -12.06 41.35
N ILE A 438 17.36 -10.75 41.57
CA ILE A 438 16.90 -9.72 40.64
C ILE A 438 17.61 -9.85 39.29
N GLU A 439 18.92 -10.06 39.28
CA GLU A 439 19.69 -10.33 38.06
C GLU A 439 19.19 -11.58 37.34
N ASP A 440 18.86 -12.65 38.06
CA ASP A 440 18.25 -13.85 37.49
C ASP A 440 16.91 -13.54 36.81
N TRP A 441 16.03 -12.74 37.41
CA TRP A 441 14.76 -12.33 36.79
C TRP A 441 14.95 -11.47 35.54
N LYS A 442 15.89 -10.52 35.58
CA LYS A 442 16.27 -9.71 34.41
C LYS A 442 16.81 -10.58 33.28
N TYR A 443 17.64 -11.57 33.61
CA TYR A 443 18.15 -12.54 32.64
C TYR A 443 17.02 -13.38 32.03
N VAL A 444 16.07 -13.87 32.84
CA VAL A 444 14.89 -14.59 32.35
C VAL A 444 14.06 -13.72 31.40
N ALA A 445 13.83 -12.45 31.75
CA ALA A 445 13.13 -11.49 30.88
C ALA A 445 13.86 -11.30 29.53
N MET A 446 15.19 -11.15 29.56
CA MET A 446 16.02 -11.04 28.36
C MET A 446 15.94 -12.29 27.48
N VAL A 447 15.93 -13.49 28.08
CA VAL A 447 15.80 -14.76 27.35
C VAL A 447 14.45 -14.89 26.67
N ILE A 448 13.37 -14.50 27.37
CA ILE A 448 12.01 -14.47 26.82
C ILE A 448 11.95 -13.49 25.64
N ASP A 449 12.55 -12.31 25.77
CA ASP A 449 12.56 -11.28 24.72
C ASP A 449 13.22 -11.78 23.43
N ARG A 450 14.37 -12.46 23.57
CA ARG A 450 15.11 -13.05 22.45
C ARG A 450 14.40 -14.23 21.81
N LEU A 451 13.71 -15.05 22.61
CA LEU A 451 12.88 -16.13 22.08
C LEU A 451 11.77 -15.56 21.19
N PHE A 452 11.03 -14.57 21.68
CA PHE A 452 9.99 -13.92 20.90
C PHE A 452 10.56 -13.20 19.68
N LEU A 453 11.72 -12.54 19.78
CA LEU A 453 12.40 -11.95 18.63
C LEU A 453 12.54 -12.95 17.47
N TRP A 454 13.08 -14.15 17.74
CA TRP A 454 13.27 -15.16 16.68
C TRP A 454 11.94 -15.66 16.11
N ILE A 455 10.92 -15.86 16.95
CA ILE A 455 9.58 -16.26 16.52
C ILE A 455 8.99 -15.18 15.61
N PHE A 456 9.02 -13.91 16.03
CA PHE A 456 8.47 -12.79 15.28
C PHE A 456 9.24 -12.54 13.99
N VAL A 457 10.58 -12.65 13.98
CA VAL A 457 11.38 -12.57 12.75
C VAL A 457 10.95 -13.66 11.76
N LEU A 458 10.84 -14.90 12.20
CA LEU A 458 10.44 -16.01 11.33
C LEU A 458 9.02 -15.82 10.78
N VAL A 459 8.06 -15.45 11.64
CA VAL A 459 6.68 -15.18 11.22
C VAL A 459 6.60 -13.99 10.27
N CYS A 460 7.36 -12.92 10.52
CA CYS A 460 7.47 -11.77 9.62
C CYS A 460 8.02 -12.16 8.26
N VAL A 461 9.16 -12.87 8.22
CA VAL A 461 9.81 -13.25 6.95
C VAL A 461 8.94 -14.22 6.15
N VAL A 462 8.34 -15.23 6.80
CA VAL A 462 7.43 -16.16 6.13
C VAL A 462 6.17 -15.44 5.66
N GLY A 463 5.63 -14.52 6.47
CA GLY A 463 4.45 -13.72 6.13
C GLY A 463 4.71 -12.76 4.95
N THR A 464 5.84 -12.04 4.96
CA THR A 464 6.22 -11.13 3.86
C THR A 464 6.46 -11.91 2.58
N VAL A 465 7.29 -12.95 2.63
CA VAL A 465 7.59 -13.78 1.44
C VAL A 465 6.32 -14.44 0.93
N GLY A 466 5.50 -15.05 1.79
CA GLY A 466 4.27 -15.72 1.40
C GLY A 466 3.25 -14.79 0.72
N LEU A 467 3.10 -13.56 1.22
CA LEU A 467 2.16 -12.58 0.65
C LEU A 467 2.68 -11.93 -0.64
N PHE A 468 3.96 -11.54 -0.69
CA PHE A 468 4.53 -10.85 -1.86
C PHE A 468 5.00 -11.78 -2.98
N MET A 469 5.22 -13.08 -2.72
CA MET A 469 5.56 -14.05 -3.77
C MET A 469 4.37 -14.37 -4.68
N GLN A 470 3.15 -14.43 -4.15
CA GLN A 470 1.94 -14.72 -4.95
C GLN A 470 1.77 -13.84 -6.20
N PRO A 471 1.86 -12.50 -6.12
CA PRO A 471 1.75 -11.64 -7.30
C PRO A 471 2.97 -11.71 -8.23
N LEU A 472 4.18 -11.92 -7.71
CA LEU A 472 5.41 -12.01 -8.52
C LEU A 472 5.37 -13.20 -9.49
N PHE A 473 4.88 -14.37 -9.05
CA PHE A 473 4.74 -15.54 -9.93
C PHE A 473 3.57 -15.40 -10.92
N LYS A 474 2.54 -14.62 -10.58
CA LYS A 474 1.38 -14.40 -11.46
C LYS A 474 1.73 -13.51 -12.66
N SER A 475 2.60 -12.52 -12.47
CA SER A 475 3.15 -11.67 -13.54
C SER A 475 3.96 -12.46 -14.58
N TYR A 476 4.62 -13.55 -14.16
CA TYR A 476 5.42 -14.39 -15.06
C TYR A 476 4.59 -15.35 -15.92
N ASN A 477 3.35 -15.66 -15.51
CA ASN A 477 2.47 -16.62 -16.17
C ASN A 477 1.44 -15.99 -17.12
N THR A 478 1.41 -14.67 -17.27
CA THR A 478 0.71 -14.04 -18.40
C THR A 478 1.62 -14.10 -19.62
N PRO A 479 1.36 -14.95 -20.63
CA PRO A 479 2.09 -14.87 -21.88
C PRO A 479 1.88 -13.47 -22.46
N ALA A 480 2.97 -12.79 -22.79
CA ALA A 480 2.91 -11.69 -23.73
C ALA A 480 2.36 -12.28 -25.03
N THR A 481 1.12 -11.95 -25.38
CA THR A 481 0.63 -12.10 -26.74
C THR A 481 1.30 -11.00 -27.58
N ASP A 482 2.59 -11.17 -27.80
CA ASP A 482 3.27 -10.59 -28.96
C ASP A 482 3.16 -11.63 -30.09
N ASP A 483 2.78 -11.13 -31.26
CA ASP A 483 2.76 -11.78 -32.58
C ASP A 483 1.68 -12.83 -32.86
N LEU A 484 0.53 -12.35 -33.37
CA LEU A 484 -0.19 -12.97 -34.50
C LEU A 484 -1.02 -11.93 -35.26
#